data_AF-A0A2C1Y8M9-F1
#
_entry.id   AF-A0A2C1Y8M9-F1
#
_cell.length_a   1.000
_cell.length_b   1.000
_cell.length_c   1.000
_cell.angle_alpha   90.00
_cell.angle_beta   90.00
_cell.angle_gamma   90.00
#
_symmetry.space_group_name_H-M   'P 1'
#
loop_
_entity.id
_entity.type
_entity.pdbx_description
1 polymer ?
#
loop_
_entity_poly.entity_id
_entity_poly.type
_entity_poly.pdbx_seq_one_letter_code
_entity_poly.pdbx_strand_id
1 'polypeptide(L)'
;MIYAVMDYFEAKMRIPSNPTAPSSGPLFEYIVNRQIESFHLPLGLMKYMVLMNPFLTDHETKVSHRGVAPHGRACRMIKKEWPRIKNDLDTGKLSPLGLVRVKSLNPFEIRRNHQVLGYGYDLNENHLSIHIYDPNFPNDDQITLSLNIGKPESSRSVFHSKSSEPIYSFFRTNYKFKRPIV
;
A
#
# COMPACT_ATOMS: atom_id res chain seq x y z
N MET A 1 8.32 -4.69 7.86
CA MET A 1 7.81 -5.47 6.72
C MET A 1 6.38 -5.95 7.01
N ILE A 2 5.38 -5.52 6.23
CA ILE A 2 3.95 -5.71 6.54
C ILE A 2 3.42 -7.15 6.41
N TYR A 3 3.96 -7.99 5.52
CA TYR A 3 3.44 -9.36 5.38
C TYR A 3 3.80 -10.23 6.58
N ALA A 4 5.01 -10.05 7.12
CA ALA A 4 5.39 -10.70 8.36
C ALA A 4 4.41 -10.34 9.49
N VAL A 5 4.02 -9.06 9.62
CA VAL A 5 3.02 -8.62 10.61
C VAL A 5 1.69 -9.33 10.40
N MET A 6 1.20 -9.38 9.16
CA MET A 6 -0.04 -10.12 8.84
C MET A 6 0.05 -11.61 9.18
N ASP A 7 1.19 -12.26 8.88
CA ASP A 7 1.39 -13.68 9.18
C ASP A 7 1.31 -13.96 10.69
N TYR A 8 1.96 -13.14 11.51
CA TYR A 8 1.89 -13.27 12.97
C TYR A 8 0.47 -12.99 13.50
N PHE A 9 -0.20 -11.97 12.95
CA PHE A 9 -1.57 -11.61 13.31
C PHE A 9 -2.55 -12.75 12.99
N GLU A 10 -2.53 -13.27 11.75
CA GLU A 10 -3.41 -14.37 11.32
C GLU A 10 -3.10 -15.68 12.06
N ALA A 11 -1.82 -15.95 12.38
CA ALA A 11 -1.43 -17.11 13.17
C ALA A 11 -1.76 -16.98 14.66
N LYS A 12 -2.22 -15.81 15.14
CA LYS A 12 -2.42 -15.48 16.56
C LYS A 12 -1.16 -15.75 17.40
N MET A 13 0.01 -15.52 16.80
CA MET A 13 1.30 -15.69 17.45
C MET A 13 1.78 -14.37 18.03
N ARG A 14 2.41 -14.42 19.21
CA ARG A 14 3.12 -13.26 19.74
C ARG A 14 4.29 -12.93 18.82
N ILE A 15 4.48 -11.65 18.53
CA ILE A 15 5.70 -11.19 17.87
C ILE A 15 6.90 -11.36 18.80
N PRO A 16 8.12 -11.54 18.27
CA PRO A 16 9.33 -11.54 19.09
C PRO A 16 9.41 -10.27 19.94
N SER A 17 9.80 -10.42 21.21
CA SER A 17 9.88 -9.30 22.17
C SER A 17 11.03 -8.34 21.89
N ASN A 18 12.03 -8.77 21.12
CA ASN A 18 13.16 -7.93 20.73
C ASN A 18 12.75 -7.01 19.56
N PRO A 19 12.70 -5.68 19.75
CA PRO A 19 12.34 -4.74 18.69
C PRO A 19 13.48 -4.48 17.70
N THR A 20 14.69 -4.99 17.97
CA THR A 20 15.86 -4.78 17.12
C THR A 20 15.72 -5.63 15.85
N ALA A 21 15.87 -4.98 14.70
CA ALA A 21 15.84 -5.69 13.42
C ALA A 21 16.96 -6.76 13.39
N PRO A 22 16.64 -8.03 13.08
CA PRO A 22 17.66 -9.07 12.97
C PRO A 22 18.56 -8.78 11.77
N SER A 23 19.86 -9.03 11.91
CA SER A 23 20.84 -8.87 10.82
C SER A 23 21.20 -10.18 10.11
N SER A 24 20.84 -11.33 10.70
CA SER A 24 21.11 -12.67 10.18
C SER A 24 20.21 -13.72 10.84
N GLY A 25 20.29 -14.96 10.36
CA GLY A 25 19.56 -16.10 10.90
C GLY A 25 18.12 -16.23 10.36
N PRO A 26 17.36 -17.23 10.86
CA PRO A 26 16.05 -17.59 10.30
C PRO A 26 15.05 -16.43 10.25
N LEU A 27 15.01 -15.58 11.28
CA LEU A 27 14.07 -14.45 11.34
C LEU A 27 14.41 -13.37 10.31
N PHE A 28 15.70 -13.10 10.09
CA PHE A 28 16.14 -12.20 9.04
C PHE A 28 15.73 -12.73 7.66
N GLU A 29 16.06 -14.00 7.38
CA GLU A 29 15.70 -14.65 6.11
C GLU A 29 14.20 -14.67 5.88
N TYR A 30 13.42 -14.95 6.93
CA TYR A 30 11.96 -14.90 6.88
C TYR A 30 11.45 -13.50 6.51
N ILE A 31 11.91 -12.45 7.18
CA ILE A 31 11.50 -11.07 6.92
C ILE A 31 11.89 -10.64 5.50
N VAL A 32 13.11 -10.96 5.05
CA VAL A 32 13.59 -10.66 3.69
C VAL A 32 12.77 -11.39 2.64
N ASN A 33 12.49 -12.69 2.84
CA ASN A 33 11.64 -13.46 1.94
C ASN A 33 10.23 -12.87 1.85
N ARG A 34 9.64 -12.48 2.99
CA ARG A 34 8.33 -11.80 2.98
C ARG A 34 8.40 -10.46 2.26
N GLN A 35 9.48 -9.70 2.42
CA GLN A 35 9.71 -8.44 1.70
C GLN A 35 9.76 -8.64 0.18
N ILE A 36 10.39 -9.71 -0.30
CA ILE A 36 10.41 -10.06 -1.73
C ILE A 36 9.01 -10.52 -2.18
N GLU A 37 8.36 -11.40 -1.42
CA GLU A 37 7.03 -11.94 -1.72
C GLU A 37 5.96 -10.84 -1.79
N SER A 38 6.08 -9.74 -1.04
CA SER A 38 5.10 -8.64 -1.09
C SER A 38 5.10 -7.85 -2.40
N PHE A 39 6.19 -7.92 -3.17
CA PHE A 39 6.20 -7.40 -4.54
C PHE A 39 5.43 -8.29 -5.52
N HIS A 40 4.92 -9.46 -5.11
CA HIS A 40 4.02 -10.29 -5.91
C HIS A 40 4.55 -10.57 -7.31
N LEU A 41 5.82 -11.00 -7.41
CA LEU A 41 6.50 -11.11 -8.68
C LEU A 41 5.80 -12.12 -9.62
N PRO A 42 5.65 -11.81 -10.92
CA PRO A 42 6.01 -10.54 -11.57
C PRO A 42 4.92 -9.45 -11.47
N LEU A 43 3.67 -9.81 -11.17
CA LEU A 43 2.50 -8.94 -11.33
C LEU A 43 2.46 -7.71 -10.39
N GLY A 44 2.91 -7.83 -9.14
CA GLY A 44 2.95 -6.69 -8.21
C GLY A 44 4.05 -5.69 -8.58
N LEU A 45 5.19 -6.17 -9.11
CA LEU A 45 6.21 -5.33 -9.74
C LEU A 45 5.61 -4.52 -10.87
N MET A 46 4.78 -5.15 -11.72
CA MET A 46 4.10 -4.46 -12.82
C MET A 46 3.15 -3.37 -12.32
N LYS A 47 2.43 -3.57 -11.21
CA LYS A 47 1.59 -2.50 -10.62
C LYS A 47 2.42 -1.29 -10.19
N TYR A 48 3.54 -1.51 -9.49
CA TYR A 48 4.46 -0.43 -9.16
C TYR A 48 4.97 0.26 -10.42
N MET A 49 5.48 -0.48 -11.42
CA MET A 49 6.00 0.08 -12.68
C MET A 49 4.97 0.92 -13.43
N VAL A 50 3.72 0.43 -13.56
CA VAL A 50 2.64 1.17 -14.21
C VAL A 50 2.33 2.46 -13.46
N LEU A 51 2.19 2.38 -12.12
CA LEU A 51 1.80 3.52 -11.32
C LEU A 51 2.96 4.50 -11.06
N MET A 52 4.22 4.08 -11.15
CA MET A 52 5.37 4.99 -11.07
C MET A 52 5.76 5.58 -12.43
N ASN A 53 5.21 5.10 -13.56
CA ASN A 53 5.51 5.64 -14.88
C ASN A 53 5.21 7.16 -14.94
N PRO A 54 6.21 8.04 -15.18
CA PRO A 54 6.01 9.49 -15.20
C PRO A 54 5.04 9.98 -16.29
N PHE A 55 4.82 9.18 -17.34
CA PHE A 55 3.87 9.49 -18.42
C PHE A 55 2.42 9.09 -18.11
N LEU A 56 2.18 8.30 -17.06
CA LEU A 56 0.81 8.09 -16.57
C LEU A 56 0.34 9.38 -15.92
N THR A 57 -0.86 9.86 -16.23
CA THR A 57 -1.42 11.07 -15.62
C THR A 57 -1.93 10.82 -14.20
N ASP A 58 -1.85 11.83 -13.34
CA ASP A 58 -2.43 11.74 -12.00
C ASP A 58 -3.97 11.84 -12.01
N HIS A 59 -4.51 12.53 -13.01
CA HIS A 59 -5.93 12.81 -13.22
C HIS A 59 -6.49 12.05 -14.43
N GLU A 60 -7.82 11.99 -14.55
CA GLU A 60 -8.45 11.49 -15.78
C GLU A 60 -8.34 12.51 -16.91
N THR A 61 -8.16 12.01 -18.13
CA THR A 61 -8.13 12.85 -19.33
C THR A 61 -9.32 12.53 -20.22
N LYS A 62 -9.70 13.45 -21.12
CA LYS A 62 -10.79 13.22 -22.08
C LYS A 62 -10.57 11.96 -22.93
N VAL A 63 -9.32 11.64 -23.26
CA VAL A 63 -8.96 10.42 -24.01
C VAL A 63 -9.02 9.17 -23.14
N SER A 64 -8.71 9.28 -21.84
CA SER A 64 -8.92 8.19 -20.87
C SER A 64 -10.40 7.85 -20.70
N HIS A 65 -11.28 8.86 -20.63
CA HIS A 65 -12.74 8.66 -20.59
C HIS A 65 -13.30 7.96 -21.82
N ARG A 66 -12.70 8.21 -23.00
CA ARG A 66 -13.08 7.55 -24.27
C ARG A 66 -12.48 6.14 -24.42
N GLY A 67 -11.72 5.65 -23.42
CA GLY A 67 -11.06 4.35 -23.47
C GLY A 67 -9.84 4.28 -24.38
N VAL A 68 -9.36 5.41 -24.88
CA VAL A 68 -8.22 5.50 -25.82
C VAL A 68 -6.88 5.60 -25.07
N ALA A 69 -6.92 6.01 -23.81
CA ALA A 69 -5.76 6.07 -22.92
C ALA A 69 -6.04 5.34 -21.61
N PRO A 70 -5.01 4.88 -20.88
CA PRO A 70 -5.20 4.33 -19.55
C PRO A 70 -5.83 5.37 -18.60
N HIS A 71 -6.64 4.88 -17.66
CA HIS A 71 -7.11 5.68 -16.52
C HIS A 71 -5.94 6.21 -15.69
N GLY A 72 -6.08 7.44 -15.19
CA GLY A 72 -5.09 8.11 -14.35
C GLY A 72 -4.96 7.49 -12.97
N ARG A 73 -3.93 7.89 -12.21
CA ARG A 73 -3.65 7.36 -10.86
C ARG A 73 -4.84 7.53 -9.91
N ALA A 74 -5.45 8.72 -9.87
CA ALA A 74 -6.57 9.02 -8.98
C ALA A 74 -7.76 8.09 -9.24
N CYS A 75 -8.14 7.90 -10.52
CA CYS A 75 -9.23 7.02 -10.90
C CYS A 75 -8.94 5.55 -10.56
N ARG A 76 -7.73 5.06 -10.85
CA ARG A 76 -7.33 3.69 -10.48
C ARG A 76 -7.40 3.49 -8.96
N MET A 77 -6.85 4.43 -8.21
CA MET A 77 -6.83 4.40 -6.75
C MET A 77 -8.25 4.42 -6.18
N ILE A 78 -9.10 5.36 -6.60
CA ILE A 78 -10.44 5.58 -6.02
C ILE A 78 -11.48 4.58 -6.53
N LYS A 79 -11.49 4.27 -7.83
CA LYS A 79 -12.53 3.40 -8.42
C LYS A 79 -12.16 1.92 -8.42
N LYS A 80 -10.88 1.56 -8.32
CA LYS A 80 -10.45 0.14 -8.39
C LYS A 80 -9.84 -0.35 -7.08
N GLU A 81 -8.91 0.40 -6.50
CA GLU A 81 -8.16 -0.08 -5.33
C GLU A 81 -8.93 0.16 -4.03
N TRP A 82 -9.50 1.36 -3.84
CA TRP A 82 -10.27 1.67 -2.64
C TRP A 82 -11.45 0.71 -2.37
N PRO A 83 -12.32 0.35 -3.33
CA PRO A 83 -13.41 -0.59 -3.07
C PRO A 83 -12.93 -1.97 -2.59
N ARG A 84 -11.76 -2.42 -3.06
CA ARG A 84 -11.16 -3.69 -2.63
C ARG A 84 -10.61 -3.61 -1.21
N ILE A 85 -9.97 -2.49 -0.87
CA ILE A 85 -9.47 -2.21 0.49
C ILE A 85 -10.66 -2.12 1.45
N LYS A 86 -11.69 -1.36 1.07
CA LYS A 86 -12.94 -1.24 1.83
C LYS A 86 -13.56 -2.62 2.09
N ASN A 87 -13.66 -3.47 1.07
CA ASN A 87 -14.20 -4.82 1.22
C ASN A 87 -13.39 -5.70 2.19
N ASP A 88 -12.06 -5.64 2.16
CA ASP A 88 -11.24 -6.34 3.15
C ASP A 88 -11.56 -5.85 4.57
N LEU A 89 -11.56 -4.54 4.78
CA LEU A 89 -11.77 -3.92 6.09
C LEU A 89 -13.20 -4.17 6.62
N ASP A 90 -14.22 -4.04 5.78
CA ASP A 90 -15.63 -4.32 6.11
C ASP A 90 -15.84 -5.80 6.49
N THR A 91 -14.99 -6.71 6.00
CA THR A 91 -15.04 -8.14 6.33
C THR A 91 -14.08 -8.53 7.46
N GLY A 92 -13.53 -7.55 8.19
CA GLY A 92 -12.65 -7.76 9.34
C GLY A 92 -11.26 -8.25 8.97
N LYS A 93 -10.82 -8.06 7.73
CA LYS A 93 -9.48 -8.44 7.25
C LYS A 93 -8.57 -7.22 7.16
N LEU A 94 -7.30 -7.40 7.52
CA LEU A 94 -6.27 -6.40 7.27
C LEU A 94 -5.98 -6.30 5.77
N SER A 95 -5.74 -5.08 5.28
CA SER A 95 -5.52 -4.81 3.85
C SER A 95 -4.10 -4.28 3.61
N PRO A 96 -3.19 -5.07 3.00
CA PRO A 96 -1.82 -4.63 2.75
C PRO A 96 -1.73 -3.74 1.51
N LEU A 97 -1.13 -2.56 1.68
CA LEU A 97 -1.08 -1.51 0.68
C LEU A 97 0.34 -1.25 0.19
N GLY A 98 0.49 -1.09 -1.12
CA GLY A 98 1.67 -0.50 -1.73
C GLY A 98 1.44 0.98 -1.98
N LEU A 99 2.36 1.83 -1.53
CA LEU A 99 2.35 3.28 -1.75
C LEU A 99 3.35 3.66 -2.82
N VAL A 100 2.90 4.41 -3.82
CA VAL A 100 3.74 4.91 -4.91
C VAL A 100 4.25 6.29 -4.55
N ARG A 101 5.54 6.39 -4.23
CA ARG A 101 6.20 7.62 -3.76
C ARG A 101 7.20 8.22 -4.74
N VAL A 102 7.49 7.51 -5.82
CA VAL A 102 8.39 7.97 -6.89
C VAL A 102 7.70 7.89 -8.24
N LYS A 103 8.02 8.83 -9.14
CA LYS A 103 7.69 8.73 -10.56
C LYS A 103 8.98 8.50 -11.34
N SER A 104 9.12 7.34 -11.95
CA SER A 104 10.32 6.95 -12.68
C SER A 104 10.04 5.79 -13.64
N LEU A 105 10.88 5.67 -14.67
CA LEU A 105 10.92 4.49 -15.55
C LEU A 105 11.98 3.48 -15.09
N ASN A 106 12.82 3.85 -14.12
CA ASN A 106 13.89 3.00 -13.63
C ASN A 106 13.33 1.95 -12.64
N PRO A 107 13.36 0.64 -12.98
CA PRO A 107 12.83 -0.40 -12.10
C PRO A 107 13.60 -0.51 -10.77
N PHE A 108 14.86 -0.07 -10.71
CA PHE A 108 15.62 -0.06 -9.46
C PHE A 108 15.09 0.95 -8.44
N GLU A 109 14.30 1.94 -8.86
CA GLU A 109 13.68 2.92 -7.94
C GLU A 109 12.43 2.40 -7.25
N ILE A 110 11.98 1.18 -7.54
CA ILE A 110 10.84 0.57 -6.83
C ILE A 110 11.08 0.51 -5.33
N ARG A 111 12.33 0.38 -4.88
CA ARG A 111 12.73 0.43 -3.46
C ARG A 111 12.39 1.75 -2.76
N ARG A 112 12.13 2.83 -3.52
CA ARG A 112 11.74 4.14 -3.00
C ARG A 112 10.24 4.26 -2.78
N ASN A 113 9.47 3.27 -3.22
CA ASN A 113 8.07 3.12 -2.84
C ASN A 113 7.99 2.52 -1.43
N HIS A 114 6.79 2.57 -0.85
CA HIS A 114 6.58 2.14 0.53
C HIS A 114 5.47 1.10 0.65
N GLN A 115 5.41 0.41 1.78
CA GLN A 115 4.37 -0.56 2.10
C GLN A 115 3.83 -0.35 3.50
N VAL A 116 2.50 -0.28 3.61
CA VAL A 116 1.77 -0.06 4.87
C VAL A 116 0.59 -1.02 4.97
N LEU A 117 0.04 -1.20 6.17
CA LEU A 117 -1.04 -2.14 6.41
C LEU A 117 -2.28 -1.41 6.91
N GLY A 118 -3.35 -1.40 6.12
CA GLY A 118 -4.63 -0.84 6.54
C GLY A 118 -5.36 -1.78 7.50
N TYR A 119 -5.88 -1.24 8.60
CA TYR A 119 -6.66 -1.99 9.59
C TYR A 119 -8.02 -1.37 9.91
N GLY A 120 -8.32 -0.17 9.39
CA GLY A 120 -9.62 0.48 9.54
C GLY A 120 -9.73 1.70 8.63
N TYR A 121 -10.90 2.33 8.61
CA TYR A 121 -11.09 3.61 7.92
C TYR A 121 -12.25 4.41 8.50
N ASP A 122 -12.17 5.73 8.34
CA ASP A 122 -13.28 6.66 8.48
C ASP A 122 -13.64 7.24 7.11
N LEU A 123 -14.93 7.29 6.80
CA LEU A 123 -15.43 7.92 5.58
C LEU A 123 -16.57 8.87 5.92
N ASN A 124 -16.28 10.17 5.87
CA ASN A 124 -17.29 11.22 6.00
C ASN A 124 -17.53 11.88 4.65
N GLU A 125 -18.71 11.67 4.07
CA GLU A 125 -19.05 12.03 2.69
C GLU A 125 -17.99 11.54 1.69
N ASN A 126 -17.09 12.45 1.31
CA ASN A 126 -16.04 12.25 0.34
C ASN A 126 -14.65 12.31 0.98
N HIS A 127 -14.52 12.52 2.28
CA HIS A 127 -13.25 12.53 2.99
C HIS A 127 -12.96 11.16 3.58
N LEU A 128 -11.99 10.47 2.99
CA LEU A 128 -11.54 9.15 3.42
C LEU A 128 -10.27 9.29 4.25
N SER A 129 -10.24 8.65 5.42
CA SER A 129 -9.04 8.39 6.20
C SER A 129 -8.89 6.89 6.42
N ILE A 130 -7.80 6.29 5.94
CA ILE A 130 -7.47 4.88 6.17
C ILE A 130 -6.52 4.83 7.35
N HIS A 131 -6.89 4.11 8.41
CA HIS A 131 -6.02 3.83 9.54
C HIS A 131 -5.01 2.76 9.16
N ILE A 132 -3.71 3.06 9.36
CA ILE A 132 -2.61 2.22 8.90
C ILE A 132 -1.60 1.92 9.99
N TYR A 133 -1.03 0.73 9.94
CA TYR A 133 0.27 0.43 10.52
C TYR A 133 1.35 0.73 9.48
N ASP A 134 2.27 1.65 9.82
CA ASP A 134 3.47 1.94 9.04
C ASP A 134 4.71 1.35 9.76
N PRO A 135 5.45 0.41 9.13
CA PRO A 135 6.66 -0.16 9.72
C PRO A 135 7.75 0.85 10.12
N ASN A 136 7.73 2.07 9.56
CA ASN A 136 8.68 3.13 9.93
C ASN A 136 8.31 3.83 11.24
N PHE A 137 7.10 3.61 11.76
CA PHE A 137 6.60 4.18 13.01
C PHE A 137 6.02 3.06 13.89
N PRO A 138 6.86 2.16 14.42
CA PRO A 138 6.39 1.03 15.20
C PRO A 138 5.66 1.48 16.47
N ASN A 139 4.61 0.76 16.86
CA ASN A 139 3.77 1.01 18.04
C ASN A 139 2.95 2.33 18.00
N ASP A 140 2.79 2.95 16.84
CA ASP A 140 1.90 4.10 16.66
C ASP A 140 0.69 3.71 15.78
N ASP A 141 -0.42 3.40 16.45
CA ASP A 141 -1.70 3.07 15.81
C ASP A 141 -2.55 4.33 15.57
N GLN A 142 -1.96 5.53 15.48
CA GLN A 142 -2.69 6.77 15.17
C GLN A 142 -2.39 7.30 13.76
N ILE A 143 -1.74 6.49 12.93
CA ILE A 143 -1.29 6.90 11.60
C ILE A 143 -2.39 6.69 10.57
N THR A 144 -2.60 7.70 9.73
CA THR A 144 -3.63 7.66 8.68
C THR A 144 -3.08 8.05 7.32
N LEU A 145 -3.71 7.48 6.29
CA LEU A 145 -3.69 8.00 4.92
C LEU A 145 -5.01 8.70 4.63
N SER A 146 -4.99 10.00 4.30
CA SER A 146 -6.20 10.74 4.01
C SER A 146 -6.25 11.27 2.57
N LEU A 147 -7.45 11.27 2.00
CA LEU A 147 -7.73 11.81 0.67
C LEU A 147 -9.21 12.13 0.50
N ASN A 148 -9.53 13.05 -0.42
CA ASN A 148 -10.91 13.25 -0.84
C ASN A 148 -11.22 12.35 -2.06
N ILE A 149 -12.28 11.54 -2.01
CA ILE A 149 -12.69 10.59 -3.05
C ILE A 149 -13.82 11.09 -3.96
N GLY A 150 -14.43 12.24 -3.67
CA GLY A 150 -15.63 12.74 -4.36
C GLY A 150 -15.44 13.27 -5.79
N LYS A 151 -14.19 13.46 -6.24
CA LYS A 151 -13.86 13.82 -7.63
C LYS A 151 -12.72 12.95 -8.13
N PRO A 152 -12.99 11.69 -8.54
CA PRO A 152 -11.97 10.72 -8.95
C PRO A 152 -11.19 11.13 -10.21
N GLU A 153 -11.64 12.19 -10.89
CA GLU A 153 -11.04 12.74 -12.10
C GLU A 153 -10.02 13.86 -11.80
N SER A 154 -9.96 14.37 -10.57
CA SER A 154 -9.03 15.44 -10.18
C SER A 154 -7.75 14.88 -9.55
N SER A 155 -6.61 15.50 -9.87
CA SER A 155 -5.33 15.20 -9.23
C SER A 155 -5.44 15.50 -7.73
N ARG A 156 -5.34 14.48 -6.88
CA ARG A 156 -5.41 14.65 -5.43
C ARG A 156 -4.26 13.92 -4.77
N SER A 157 -3.55 14.65 -3.92
CA SER A 157 -2.52 14.12 -3.04
C SER A 157 -3.18 13.25 -1.99
N VAL A 158 -2.59 12.07 -1.77
CA VAL A 158 -2.82 11.29 -0.56
C VAL A 158 -1.89 11.85 0.51
N PHE A 159 -2.42 12.14 1.69
CA PHE A 159 -1.66 12.68 2.80
C PHE A 159 -1.36 11.59 3.83
N HIS A 160 -0.13 11.57 4.33
CA HIS A 160 0.29 10.70 5.43
C HIS A 160 0.40 11.54 6.71
N SER A 161 -0.26 11.15 7.80
CA SER A 161 -0.35 12.01 9.00
C SER A 161 1.00 12.31 9.68
N LYS A 162 2.02 11.47 9.47
CA LYS A 162 3.37 11.60 10.05
C LYS A 162 4.50 11.82 9.04
N SER A 163 4.21 11.92 7.75
CA SER A 163 5.25 12.02 6.70
C SER A 163 4.82 13.02 5.63
N SER A 164 5.78 13.84 5.18
CA SER A 164 5.59 14.78 4.07
C SER A 164 6.00 14.19 2.72
N GLU A 165 6.44 12.92 2.67
CA GLU A 165 6.80 12.29 1.40
C GLU A 165 5.58 12.20 0.47
N PRO A 166 5.74 12.50 -0.83
CA PRO A 166 4.64 12.48 -1.76
C PRO A 166 4.09 11.06 -1.93
N ILE A 167 2.77 10.93 -1.96
CA ILE A 167 2.08 9.69 -2.32
C ILE A 167 1.23 9.97 -3.56
N TYR A 168 1.68 9.45 -4.70
CA TYR A 168 1.01 9.64 -6.00
C TYR A 168 -0.13 8.64 -6.23
N SER A 169 -0.07 7.49 -5.59
CA SER A 169 -1.11 6.46 -5.64
C SER A 169 -0.91 5.44 -4.53
N PHE A 170 -1.95 4.68 -4.20
CA PHE A 170 -1.83 3.44 -3.45
C PHE A 170 -2.63 2.32 -4.13
N PHE A 171 -2.27 1.08 -3.82
CA PHE A 171 -2.99 -0.09 -4.29
C PHE A 171 -2.96 -1.23 -3.28
N ARG A 172 -3.97 -2.09 -3.33
CA ARG A 172 -4.01 -3.32 -2.54
C ARG A 172 -3.07 -4.36 -3.15
N THR A 173 -2.18 -4.90 -2.34
CA THR A 173 -1.31 -6.04 -2.70
C THR A 173 -2.01 -7.37 -2.43
N ASN A 174 -1.52 -8.48 -2.99
CA ASN A 174 -2.26 -9.75 -2.97
C ASN A 174 -1.79 -10.74 -1.89
N TYR A 175 -1.83 -10.36 -0.62
CA TYR A 175 -1.28 -11.18 0.45
C TYR A 175 -1.74 -12.66 0.44
N LYS A 176 -0.77 -13.54 0.68
CA LYS A 176 -0.97 -14.96 0.95
C LYS A 176 -0.32 -15.30 2.27
N PHE A 177 -1.10 -15.91 3.17
CA PHE A 177 -0.61 -16.38 4.46
C PHE A 177 0.58 -17.32 4.33
N LYS A 178 1.60 -17.06 5.15
CA LYS A 178 2.73 -17.97 5.37
C LYS A 178 2.90 -18.11 6.87
N ARG A 179 2.87 -19.34 7.38
CA ARG A 179 3.05 -19.57 8.82
C ARG A 179 4.40 -18.96 9.27
N PRO A 180 4.42 -18.10 10.30
CA PRO A 180 5.66 -17.57 10.85
C PRO A 180 6.58 -18.67 11.35
N ILE A 181 7.88 -18.40 11.32
CA ILE A 181 8.84 -19.20 12.06
C ILE A 181 8.69 -18.92 13.57
N VAL A 182 8.96 -19.93 14.40
CA VAL A 182 9.04 -19.80 15.87
C VAL A 182 10.43 -19.32 16.26
#